data_AF-A0A1S2EYW9-F1
#
_entry.id   AF-A0A1S2EYW9-F1
#
_cell.length_a   1.000
_cell.length_b   1.000
_cell.length_c   1.000
_cell.angle_alpha   90.00
_cell.angle_beta   90.00
_cell.angle_gamma   90.00
#
_symmetry.space_group_name_H-M   'P 1'
#
loop_
_entity.id
_entity.type
_entity.pdbx_description
1 polymer ?
#
loop_
_entity_poly.entity_id
_entity_poly.type
_entity_poly.pdbx_seq_one_letter_code
_entity_poly.pdbx_strand_id
1 'polypeptide(L)'
;MKQKKILIIFLLLVLIIVGVFYTYLQVKYNSLERSLRNHLINVEGYSDSDIISIKAKLSKMPTYPVYVRFADDPNTNYIFTDGNADKPIWRQLDPKKPIRLSGQRD
;
A
#
# COMPACT_ATOMS: atom_id res chain seq x y z
N MET A 1 -7.27 -42.51 18.21
CA MET A 1 -6.22 -41.55 18.67
C MET A 1 -5.33 -41.04 17.54
N LYS A 2 -4.82 -41.89 16.64
CA LYS A 2 -3.93 -41.48 15.52
C LYS A 2 -4.59 -40.45 14.57
N GLN A 3 -5.85 -40.68 14.18
CA GLN A 3 -6.62 -39.76 13.33
C GLN A 3 -6.78 -38.35 13.94
N LYS A 4 -7.05 -38.27 15.25
CA LYS A 4 -7.15 -37.00 15.98
C LYS A 4 -5.81 -36.24 16.01
N LYS A 5 -4.68 -36.96 16.15
CA LYS A 5 -3.33 -36.37 16.07
C LYS A 5 -3.01 -35.84 14.67
N ILE A 6 -3.38 -36.56 13.62
CA ILE A 6 -3.20 -36.12 12.22
C ILE A 6 -4.01 -34.85 11.96
N LEU A 7 -5.26 -34.78 12.44
CA LEU A 7 -6.11 -33.59 12.30
C LEU A 7 -5.49 -32.35 12.98
N ILE A 8 -4.95 -32.52 14.20
CA ILE A 8 -4.30 -31.42 14.93
C ILE A 8 -3.06 -30.92 14.17
N ILE A 9 -2.23 -31.84 13.67
CA ILE A 9 -1.04 -31.50 12.88
C ILE A 9 -1.45 -30.74 11.61
N PHE A 10 -2.48 -31.21 10.92
CA PHE A 10 -3.02 -30.53 9.73
C PHE A 10 -3.51 -29.12 10.05
N LEU A 11 -4.26 -28.94 11.13
CA LEU A 11 -4.77 -27.63 11.56
C LEU A 11 -3.62 -26.66 11.88
N LEU A 12 -2.57 -27.14 12.56
CA LEU A 12 -1.36 -26.36 12.84
C LEU A 12 -0.65 -25.95 11.55
N LEU A 13 -0.55 -26.85 10.58
CA LEU A 13 0.04 -26.56 9.27
C LEU A 13 -0.72 -25.47 8.53
N VAL A 14 -2.06 -25.55 8.50
CA VAL A 14 -2.91 -24.52 7.90
C VAL A 14 -2.70 -23.17 8.60
N LEU A 15 -2.63 -23.15 9.94
CA LEU A 15 -2.43 -21.93 10.71
C LEU A 15 -1.07 -21.28 10.41
N ILE A 16 -0.01 -22.08 10.26
CA ILE A 16 1.32 -21.60 9.86
C ILE A 16 1.27 -20.97 8.46
N ILE A 17 0.62 -21.63 7.49
CA ILE A 17 0.51 -21.12 6.11
C ILE A 17 -0.21 -19.77 6.08
N VAL A 18 -1.34 -19.66 6.79
CA VAL A 18 -2.08 -18.40 6.90
C VAL A 18 -1.24 -17.31 7.57
N GLY A 19 -0.51 -17.66 8.63
CA GLY A 19 0.40 -16.74 9.32
C GLY A 19 1.51 -16.20 8.42
N VAL A 20 2.18 -17.09 7.68
CA VAL A 20 3.25 -16.71 6.72
C VAL A 20 2.69 -15.84 5.59
N PHE A 21 1.51 -16.17 5.07
CA PHE A 21 0.86 -15.36 4.03
C PHE A 21 0.51 -13.96 4.53
N TYR A 22 -0.02 -13.86 5.75
CA TYR A 22 -0.35 -12.56 6.37
C TYR A 22 0.90 -11.70 6.59
N THR A 23 1.98 -12.27 7.12
CA THR A 23 3.23 -11.52 7.35
C THR A 23 3.85 -11.05 6.03
N TYR A 24 3.84 -11.89 5.00
CA TYR A 24 4.28 -11.51 3.66
C TYR A 24 3.51 -10.29 3.12
N LEU A 25 2.18 -10.28 3.25
CA LEU A 25 1.36 -9.14 2.81
C LEU A 25 1.69 -7.86 3.58
N GLN A 26 1.87 -7.94 4.91
CA GLN A 26 2.23 -6.77 5.72
C GLN A 26 3.59 -6.18 5.32
N VAL A 27 4.58 -7.03 5.03
CA VAL A 27 5.89 -6.57 4.52
C VAL A 27 5.73 -5.89 3.17
N LYS A 28 4.94 -6.47 2.25
CA LYS A 28 4.67 -5.87 0.93
C LYS A 28 3.97 -4.52 1.05
N TYR A 29 2.96 -4.41 1.90
CA TYR A 29 2.24 -3.15 2.15
C TYR A 29 3.16 -2.08 2.69
N ASN A 30 3.92 -2.38 3.75
CA ASN A 30 4.85 -1.41 4.35
C ASN A 30 5.92 -0.94 3.35
N SER A 31 6.41 -1.84 2.49
CA SER A 31 7.35 -1.50 1.43
C SER A 31 6.75 -0.54 0.41
N LEU A 32 5.53 -0.79 -0.05
CA LEU A 32 4.80 0.07 -0.98
C LEU A 32 4.48 1.44 -0.37
N GLU A 33 3.98 1.47 0.86
CA GLU A 33 3.66 2.71 1.58
C GLU A 33 4.91 3.59 1.74
N ARG A 34 6.05 2.99 2.11
CA ARG A 34 7.33 3.71 2.26
C ARG A 34 7.89 4.17 0.92
N SER A 35 7.81 3.34 -0.11
CA SER A 35 8.28 3.68 -1.46
C SER A 35 7.47 4.84 -2.05
N LEU A 36 6.14 4.81 -1.92
CA LEU A 36 5.30 5.92 -2.37
C LEU A 36 5.56 7.19 -1.54
N ARG A 37 5.72 7.09 -0.22
CA ARG A 37 6.10 8.25 0.62
C ARG A 37 7.38 8.91 0.10
N ASN A 38 8.41 8.12 -0.17
CA ASN A 38 9.68 8.61 -0.68
C ASN A 38 9.53 9.28 -2.05
N HIS A 39 8.68 8.73 -2.93
CA HIS A 39 8.40 9.34 -4.22
C HIS A 39 7.68 10.68 -4.07
N LEU A 40 6.62 10.73 -3.26
CA LEU A 40 5.87 11.97 -3.01
C LEU A 40 6.77 13.07 -2.43
N ILE A 41 7.66 12.74 -1.49
CA ILE A 41 8.53 13.74 -0.86
C ILE A 41 9.69 14.15 -1.78
N ASN A 42 10.43 13.18 -2.32
CA ASN A 42 11.70 13.47 -3.00
C ASN A 42 11.54 13.79 -4.48
N VAL A 43 10.47 13.34 -5.12
CA VAL A 43 10.22 13.55 -6.56
C VAL A 43 9.12 14.58 -6.75
N GLU A 44 7.99 14.41 -6.05
CA GLU A 44 6.84 15.31 -6.15
C GLU A 44 6.87 16.44 -5.12
N GLY A 45 7.95 16.61 -4.34
CA GLY A 45 8.17 17.79 -3.49
C GLY A 45 7.19 18.01 -2.34
N TYR A 46 6.39 17.01 -1.94
CA TYR A 46 5.52 17.14 -0.77
C TYR A 46 6.33 17.20 0.53
N SER A 47 5.83 17.95 1.51
CA SER A 47 6.32 17.84 2.88
C SER A 47 5.67 16.64 3.58
N ASP A 48 6.33 16.13 4.63
CA ASP A 48 5.77 15.04 5.44
C ASP A 48 4.42 15.43 6.08
N SER A 49 4.27 16.71 6.43
CA SER A 49 3.04 17.29 6.98
C SER A 49 1.88 17.38 5.99
N ASP A 50 2.15 17.35 4.68
CA ASP A 50 1.09 17.35 3.67
C ASP A 50 0.40 15.97 3.57
N ILE A 51 1.02 14.91 4.10
CA ILE A 51 0.57 13.53 3.96
C ILE A 51 -0.06 13.03 5.27
N ILE A 52 -1.38 12.97 5.33
CA ILE A 52 -2.10 12.42 6.48
C ILE A 52 -1.86 10.91 6.59
N SER A 53 -2.01 10.20 5.47
CA SER A 53 -1.90 8.74 5.48
C SER A 53 -1.53 8.18 4.12
N ILE A 54 -0.80 7.08 4.14
CA ILE A 54 -0.52 6.23 2.98
C ILE A 54 -0.88 4.81 3.40
N LYS A 55 -1.73 4.13 2.62
CA LYS A 55 -2.22 2.77 2.92
C LYS A 55 -2.26 1.89 1.69
N ALA A 56 -1.47 0.83 1.67
CA ALA A 56 -1.55 -0.19 0.64
C ALA A 56 -2.63 -1.22 0.98
N LYS A 57 -3.30 -1.76 -0.06
CA LYS A 57 -4.27 -2.86 0.11
C LYS A 57 -4.11 -3.86 -1.02
N LEU A 58 -4.46 -5.12 -0.77
CA LEU A 58 -4.67 -6.10 -1.82
C LEU A 58 -6.02 -5.85 -2.49
N SER A 59 -6.03 -5.79 -3.83
CA SER A 59 -7.21 -5.60 -4.68
C SER A 59 -7.10 -6.45 -5.95
N LYS A 60 -8.12 -6.42 -6.80
CA LYS A 60 -8.12 -7.11 -8.10
C LYS A 60 -7.28 -6.37 -9.14
N MET A 61 -7.52 -5.08 -9.36
CA MET A 61 -6.75 -4.29 -10.33
C MET A 61 -6.74 -2.79 -9.95
N PRO A 62 -5.56 -2.17 -9.77
CA PRO A 62 -4.26 -2.83 -9.64
C PRO A 62 -4.24 -3.84 -8.48
N THR A 63 -3.28 -4.77 -8.46
CA THR A 63 -3.20 -5.78 -7.38
C THR A 63 -2.90 -5.15 -6.03
N TYR A 64 -2.08 -4.11 -6.02
CA TYR A 64 -1.67 -3.39 -4.81
C TYR A 64 -1.87 -1.88 -4.96
N PRO A 65 -3.12 -1.37 -5.00
CA PRO A 65 -3.36 0.07 -4.93
C PRO A 65 -2.84 0.62 -3.60
N VAL A 66 -2.26 1.81 -3.68
CA VAL A 66 -1.85 2.58 -2.51
C VAL A 66 -2.70 3.84 -2.42
N TYR A 67 -3.43 3.96 -1.32
CA TYR A 67 -4.32 5.08 -1.04
C TYR A 67 -3.58 6.14 -0.25
N VAL A 68 -3.68 7.39 -0.68
CA VAL A 68 -3.09 8.55 -0.01
C VAL A 68 -4.20 9.54 0.34
N ARG A 69 -4.12 10.10 1.54
CA ARG A 69 -4.93 11.25 1.96
C ARG A 69 -3.99 12.39 2.29
N PHE A 70 -4.25 13.56 1.73
CA PHE A 70 -3.46 14.75 1.94
C PHE A 70 -4.15 15.71 2.91
N ALA A 71 -3.37 16.62 3.51
CA ALA A 71 -3.85 17.53 4.55
C ALA A 71 -4.79 18.62 4.01
N ASP A 72 -4.55 19.06 2.77
CA ASP A 72 -5.33 20.07 2.05
C ASP A 72 -6.65 19.51 1.49
N ASP A 73 -6.67 18.22 1.15
CA ASP A 73 -7.86 17.49 0.71
C ASP A 73 -8.05 16.18 1.50
N PRO A 74 -8.44 16.27 2.78
CA PRO A 74 -8.51 15.12 3.67
C PRO A 74 -9.65 14.16 3.32
N ASN A 75 -10.62 14.57 2.51
CA ASN A 75 -11.81 13.78 2.19
C ASN A 75 -11.65 12.93 0.93
N THR A 76 -10.58 13.13 0.16
CA THR A 76 -10.31 12.38 -1.06
C THR A 76 -9.27 11.30 -0.81
N ASN A 77 -9.54 10.10 -1.33
CA ASN A 77 -8.57 9.00 -1.36
C ASN A 77 -7.90 8.95 -2.72
N TYR A 78 -6.67 9.44 -2.80
CA TYR A 78 -5.86 9.39 -4.00
C TYR A 78 -5.29 7.99 -4.19
N ILE A 79 -5.49 7.40 -5.36
CA ILE A 79 -5.09 6.02 -5.65
C ILE A 79 -3.85 6.03 -6.52
N PHE A 80 -2.78 5.39 -6.05
CA PHE A 80 -1.54 5.21 -6.77
C PHE A 80 -1.27 3.74 -7.08
N THR A 81 -0.52 3.50 -8.15
CA THR A 81 0.02 2.19 -8.53
C THR A 81 1.49 2.31 -8.90
N ASP A 82 2.28 1.28 -8.57
CA ASP A 82 3.68 1.16 -8.95
C ASP A 82 3.86 0.55 -10.36
N GLY A 83 2.76 0.18 -11.02
CA GLY A 83 2.76 -0.51 -12.30
C GLY A 83 3.23 -1.97 -12.23
N ASN A 84 3.41 -2.51 -11.01
CA ASN A 84 3.89 -3.86 -10.74
C ASN A 84 5.23 -4.20 -11.46
N ALA A 85 6.09 -3.20 -11.64
CA ALA A 85 7.38 -3.31 -12.31
C ALA A 85 8.54 -3.46 -11.29
N ASP A 86 9.66 -4.06 -11.71
CA ASP A 86 10.87 -4.24 -10.88
C ASP A 86 11.44 -2.90 -10.37
N LYS A 87 11.20 -1.82 -11.10
CA LYS A 87 11.42 -0.43 -10.66
C LYS A 87 10.06 0.26 -10.57
N PRO A 88 9.58 0.65 -9.38
CA PRO A 88 8.26 1.22 -9.22
C PRO A 88 8.20 2.59 -9.91
N ILE A 89 7.40 2.70 -10.97
CA ILE A 89 7.05 3.98 -11.58
C ILE A 89 5.68 4.32 -11.05
N TRP A 90 5.66 5.14 -10.01
CA TRP A 90 4.44 5.58 -9.36
C TRP A 90 3.58 6.40 -10.32
N ARG A 91 2.30 6.05 -10.38
CA ARG A 91 1.29 6.75 -11.18
C ARG A 91 0.02 6.91 -10.38
N GLN A 92 -0.52 8.12 -10.38
CA GLN A 92 -1.85 8.40 -9.86
C GLN A 92 -2.90 7.85 -10.84
N LEU A 93 -3.84 7.07 -10.33
CA LEU A 93 -4.97 6.51 -11.08
C LEU A 93 -6.23 7.34 -10.87
N ASP A 94 -6.48 7.76 -9.64
CA ASP A 94 -7.68 8.49 -9.25
C ASP A 94 -7.38 9.49 -8.12
N PRO A 95 -7.99 10.68 -8.12
CA PRO A 95 -8.64 11.32 -9.26
C PRO A 95 -7.68 11.49 -10.44
N LYS A 96 -8.17 11.56 -11.68
CA LYS A 96 -7.32 11.73 -12.87
C LYS A 96 -6.59 13.07 -12.92
N LYS A 97 -7.10 14.06 -12.19
CA LYS A 97 -6.45 15.36 -12.07
C LYS A 97 -5.26 15.23 -11.12
N PRO A 98 -4.02 15.48 -11.58
CA PRO A 98 -2.86 15.48 -10.69
C PRO A 98 -3.03 16.56 -9.63
N ILE A 99 -2.70 16.24 -8.37
CA ILE A 99 -2.65 17.26 -7.31
C ILE A 99 -1.53 18.24 -7.62
N ARG A 100 -1.79 19.53 -7.36
CA ARG A 100 -0.78 20.58 -7.44
C ARG A 100 0.10 20.55 -6.20
N LEU A 101 1.40 20.73 -6.40
CA LEU A 101 2.42 20.83 -5.34
C LEU A 101 1.98 21.79 -4.22
N SER A 102 2.24 21.39 -2.97
CA SER A 102 2.22 22.26 -1.79
C SER A 102 3.28 23.36 -1.95
N GLY A 103 2.96 24.40 -2.72
CA GLY A 103 3.93 25.45 -3.10
C GLY A 103 3.50 26.29 -4.32
N GLN A 104 2.57 25.80 -5.15
CA GLN A 104 1.82 26.65 -6.09
C GLN A 104 0.53 27.13 -5.41
N ARG A 105 0.68 27.88 -4.32
CA ARG A 105 -0.35 28.80 -3.84
C ARG A 105 0.08 30.16 -4.41
N ASP A 106 -0.80 30.75 -5.20
CA ASP A 106 -0.58 32.04 -5.87
C ASP A 106 -0.07 33.12 -4.90
#